data_AF-A0A6G7AAD6-F1
#
_entry.id   AF-A0A6G7AAD6-F1
#
_cell.length_a   1.000
_cell.length_b   1.000
_cell.length_c   1.000
_cell.angle_alpha   90.00
_cell.angle_beta   90.00
_cell.angle_gamma   90.00
#
_symmetry.space_group_name_H-M   'P 1'
#
loop_
_entity.id
_entity.type
_entity.pdbx_description
1 polymer ?
#
loop_
_entity_poly.entity_id
_entity_poly.type
_entity_poly.pdbx_seq_one_letter_code
_entity_poly.pdbx_strand_id
1 'polypeptide(L)'
;MPVSNRSSLSKGFGSAAKVLYALVVTSVLLVWFNQQSIRLYCQQKYHEACEIPGLSQNPQWRFGAQLNQALENARVAFVDSFAVQGEVNLVAQAQAAVEVEPEPVAPVVTPPAPAHQAPVASAHPSPPQLAVAAAQPVVAAPAARHMAEPGQPVTAPLMASLGSGDEVFFVGDSLMQGVAPHMANTLRKRYNVKSLNLSKQSTGLAYPSFFNWPKTVENTLAGNPNIRLMVIFLGPNDPWDMPVVKGKPFLRFKTPDWEQTYRQRIDSILDTAQAHNVQVIWVGPPNMEKAKLSTAMAYLSDLYKSQIEQYHQHFVSANEILGYRNDEFSYYRTTADGQKVKTRVDDGIHFTPTGQKLIAERVISMINFPSQQLTEH
;
A
#
# COMPACT_ATOMS: atom_id res chain seq x y z
N MET A 1 35.92 12.87 67.58
CA MET A 1 35.75 13.91 66.54
C MET A 1 35.40 13.21 65.23
N PRO A 2 34.34 13.63 64.51
CA PRO A 2 33.57 12.76 63.63
C PRO A 2 34.17 12.55 62.24
N VAL A 3 33.85 11.39 61.68
CA VAL A 3 34.19 10.93 60.32
C VAL A 3 33.45 11.78 59.29
N SER A 4 34.20 12.37 58.36
CA SER A 4 33.66 13.19 57.27
C SER A 4 32.81 12.33 56.32
N ASN A 5 31.50 12.55 56.32
CA ASN A 5 30.56 11.94 55.38
C ASN A 5 30.82 12.51 53.98
N ARG A 6 31.31 11.67 53.05
CA ARG A 6 31.39 12.03 51.63
C ARG A 6 29.99 12.31 51.08
N SER A 7 29.83 13.53 50.58
CA SER A 7 28.59 14.10 50.02
C SER A 7 27.91 13.21 48.96
N SER A 8 26.57 13.16 49.05
CA SER A 8 25.64 12.50 48.11
C SER A 8 25.72 13.05 46.68
N LEU A 9 26.33 14.21 46.47
CA LEU A 9 26.49 14.85 45.16
C LEU A 9 27.40 14.04 44.21
N SER A 10 28.42 13.35 44.71
CA SER A 10 29.36 12.59 43.85
C SER A 10 28.72 11.37 43.17
N LYS A 11 27.71 10.76 43.80
CA LYS A 11 26.95 9.64 43.22
C LYS A 11 26.02 10.10 42.08
N GLY A 12 25.49 11.33 42.15
CA GLY A 12 24.65 11.92 41.10
C GLY A 12 25.44 12.28 39.83
N PHE A 13 26.64 12.86 39.97
CA PHE A 13 27.50 13.23 38.83
C PHE A 13 28.00 12.01 38.05
N GLY A 14 28.39 10.92 38.73
CA GLY A 14 28.78 9.68 38.07
C GLY A 14 27.63 8.99 37.33
N SER A 15 26.39 9.15 37.80
CA SER A 15 25.20 8.66 37.12
C SER A 15 24.87 9.51 35.89
N ALA A 16 24.89 10.83 36.02
CA ALA A 16 24.63 11.76 34.92
C ALA A 16 25.66 11.63 33.78
N ALA A 17 26.94 11.47 34.09
CA ALA A 17 27.99 11.26 33.09
C ALA A 17 27.81 9.95 32.31
N LYS A 18 27.37 8.88 32.98
CA LYS A 18 27.06 7.59 32.33
C LYS A 18 25.86 7.71 31.39
N VAL A 19 24.81 8.41 31.83
CA VAL A 19 23.63 8.67 30.98
C VAL A 19 24.02 9.50 29.76
N LEU A 20 24.79 10.57 29.94
CA LEU A 20 25.27 11.39 28.83
C LEU A 20 26.14 10.58 27.85
N TYR A 21 27.07 9.76 28.37
CA TYR A 21 27.88 8.88 27.54
C TYR A 21 27.03 7.91 26.73
N ALA A 22 26.04 7.26 27.37
CA ALA A 22 25.12 6.35 26.69
C ALA A 22 24.33 7.06 25.59
N LEU A 23 23.84 8.28 25.84
CA LEU A 23 23.14 9.08 24.84
C LEU A 23 24.04 9.44 23.65
N VAL A 24 25.28 9.86 23.90
CA VAL A 24 26.25 10.19 22.84
C VAL A 24 26.57 8.96 22.00
N VAL A 25 26.92 7.84 22.62
CA VAL A 25 27.24 6.59 21.91
C VAL A 25 26.04 6.12 21.09
N THR A 26 24.84 6.13 21.67
CA THR A 26 23.62 5.72 20.97
C THR A 26 23.34 6.64 19.78
N SER A 27 23.51 7.95 19.95
CA SER A 27 23.32 8.92 18.87
C SER A 27 24.31 8.68 17.72
N VAL A 28 25.60 8.47 18.04
CA VAL A 28 26.62 8.15 17.03
C VAL A 28 26.29 6.85 16.30
N LEU A 29 25.87 5.81 17.03
CA LEU A 29 25.46 4.53 16.42
C LEU A 29 24.23 4.70 15.52
N LEU A 30 23.24 5.49 15.91
CA LEU A 30 22.07 5.76 15.08
C LEU A 30 22.45 6.51 13.80
N VAL A 31 23.33 7.50 13.86
CA VAL A 31 23.83 8.20 12.67
C VAL A 31 24.63 7.26 11.78
N TRP A 32 25.52 6.46 12.39
CA TRP A 32 26.32 5.46 11.69
C TRP A 32 25.45 4.39 11.03
N PHE A 33 24.33 4.00 11.62
CA PHE A 33 23.44 2.99 11.07
C PHE A 33 22.47 3.56 10.02
N ASN A 34 21.98 4.78 10.20
CA ASN A 34 20.93 5.40 9.36
C ASN A 34 21.46 6.42 8.34
N GLN A 35 22.68 6.24 7.83
CA GLN A 35 23.34 7.20 6.95
C GLN A 35 22.53 7.54 5.69
N GLN A 36 21.90 6.54 5.08
CA GLN A 36 21.11 6.72 3.86
C GLN A 36 19.87 7.58 4.11
N SER A 37 19.15 7.33 5.21
CA SER A 37 17.97 8.11 5.62
C SER A 37 18.35 9.56 5.93
N ILE A 38 19.48 9.78 6.61
CA ILE A 38 20.00 11.13 6.91
C ILE A 38 20.36 11.87 5.62
N ARG A 39 21.07 11.21 4.70
CA ARG A 39 21.41 11.78 3.41
C ARG A 39 20.16 12.17 2.63
N LEU A 40 19.17 11.29 2.55
CA LEU A 40 17.91 11.55 1.86
C LEU A 40 17.17 12.74 2.50
N TYR A 41 17.05 12.75 3.82
CA TYR A 41 16.43 13.86 4.55
C TYR A 41 17.12 15.19 4.26
N CYS A 42 18.45 15.21 4.25
CA CYS A 42 19.19 16.43 3.95
C CYS A 42 19.00 16.90 2.50
N GLN A 43 18.96 15.96 1.55
CA GLN A 43 18.67 16.30 0.16
C GLN A 43 17.27 16.89 0.03
N GLN A 44 16.30 16.32 0.72
CA GLN A 44 14.91 16.78 0.74
C GLN A 44 14.71 18.13 1.43
N LYS A 45 15.41 18.36 2.54
CA LYS A 45 15.19 19.51 3.41
C LYS A 45 16.10 20.70 3.09
N TYR A 46 17.35 20.42 2.74
CA TYR A 46 18.42 21.41 2.58
C TYR A 46 18.98 21.44 1.15
N HIS A 47 18.50 20.58 0.25
CA HIS A 47 19.00 20.44 -1.13
C HIS A 47 20.49 20.08 -1.22
N GLU A 48 21.04 19.49 -0.15
CA GLU A 48 22.44 19.10 -0.04
C GLU A 48 22.57 17.69 0.53
N ALA A 49 23.66 17.00 0.19
CA ALA A 49 24.01 15.76 0.89
C ALA A 49 24.76 16.16 2.17
N CYS A 50 24.19 15.87 3.36
CA CYS A 50 24.87 16.07 4.66
C CYS A 50 26.05 15.10 4.86
N GLU A 51 26.90 14.96 3.86
CA GLU A 51 28.09 14.14 3.92
C GLU A 51 29.19 14.90 4.65
N ILE A 52 29.76 14.27 5.69
CA ILE A 52 30.93 14.79 6.37
C ILE A 52 32.15 14.47 5.47
N PRO A 53 32.90 15.47 4.99
CA PRO A 53 34.07 15.25 4.13
C PRO A 53 35.06 14.27 4.77
N GLY A 54 35.56 13.31 3.99
CA GLY A 54 36.49 12.27 4.43
C GLY A 54 35.83 11.11 5.18
N LEU A 55 34.70 11.31 5.86
CA LEU A 55 34.00 10.25 6.59
C LEU A 55 33.25 9.31 5.64
N SER A 56 32.62 9.84 4.58
CA SER A 56 31.88 9.02 3.60
C SER A 56 32.77 8.05 2.81
N GLN A 57 34.09 8.29 2.78
CA GLN A 57 35.08 7.43 2.13
C GLN A 57 35.58 6.31 3.06
N ASN A 58 35.38 6.42 4.37
CA ASN A 58 35.87 5.45 5.34
C ASN A 58 35.07 4.12 5.25
N PRO A 59 35.72 2.96 5.03
CA PRO A 59 35.02 1.67 4.96
C PRO A 59 34.25 1.32 6.23
N GLN A 60 34.78 1.65 7.41
CA GLN A 60 34.12 1.41 8.70
C GLN A 60 32.88 2.28 8.85
N TRP A 61 32.90 3.50 8.31
CA TRP A 61 31.69 4.32 8.23
C TRP A 61 30.69 3.65 7.30
N ARG A 62 31.06 3.36 6.04
CA ARG A 62 30.16 2.78 5.05
C ARG A 62 29.56 1.43 5.48
N PHE A 63 30.27 0.66 6.31
CA PHE A 63 29.78 -0.59 6.86
C PHE A 63 28.44 -0.45 7.59
N GLY A 64 28.20 0.65 8.30
CA GLY A 64 26.91 0.87 8.99
C GLY A 64 25.72 0.91 8.03
N ALA A 65 25.86 1.62 6.92
CA ALA A 65 24.86 1.65 5.86
C ALA A 65 24.69 0.28 5.16
N GLN A 66 25.78 -0.45 4.94
CA GLN A 66 25.74 -1.80 4.36
C GLN A 66 25.03 -2.78 5.29
N LEU A 67 25.32 -2.72 6.59
CA LEU A 67 24.69 -3.56 7.60
C LEU A 67 23.20 -3.27 7.69
N ASN A 68 22.79 -2.00 7.70
CA ASN A 68 21.38 -1.60 7.69
C ASN A 68 20.65 -2.20 6.49
N GLN A 69 21.21 -2.05 5.29
CA GLN A 69 20.64 -2.62 4.07
C GLN A 69 20.58 -4.16 4.11
N ALA A 70 21.62 -4.81 4.61
CA ALA A 70 21.65 -6.27 4.75
C ALA A 70 20.59 -6.76 5.75
N LEU A 71 20.38 -6.04 6.86
CA LEU A 71 19.34 -6.35 7.84
C LEU A 71 17.94 -6.17 7.25
N GLU A 72 17.72 -5.12 6.44
CA GLU A 72 16.44 -4.92 5.77
C GLU A 72 16.16 -6.06 4.78
N ASN A 73 17.15 -6.45 3.97
CA ASN A 73 17.03 -7.57 3.05
C ASN A 73 16.80 -8.90 3.79
N ALA A 74 17.52 -9.13 4.89
CA ALA A 74 17.37 -10.31 5.72
C ALA A 74 16.00 -10.36 6.40
N ARG A 75 15.47 -9.22 6.85
CA ARG A 75 14.10 -9.11 7.39
C ARG A 75 13.07 -9.51 6.35
N VAL A 76 13.20 -9.02 5.11
CA VAL A 76 12.30 -9.40 4.01
C VAL A 76 12.37 -10.90 3.77
N ALA A 77 13.58 -11.46 3.58
CA ALA A 77 13.79 -12.89 3.39
C ALA A 77 13.27 -13.76 4.56
N PHE A 78 13.42 -13.28 5.79
CA PHE A 78 12.91 -13.96 6.99
C PHE A 78 11.39 -13.96 7.05
N VAL A 79 10.73 -12.84 6.74
CA VAL A 79 9.27 -12.80 6.63
C VAL A 79 8.80 -13.75 5.53
N ASP A 80 9.48 -13.78 4.39
CA ASP A 80 9.22 -14.73 3.31
C ASP A 80 9.41 -16.19 3.79
N SER A 81 10.39 -16.46 4.66
CA SER A 81 10.63 -17.81 5.20
C SER A 81 9.48 -18.34 6.07
N PHE A 82 8.73 -17.48 6.76
CA PHE A 82 7.52 -17.92 7.49
C PHE A 82 6.38 -18.32 6.55
N ALA A 83 6.34 -17.77 5.34
CA ALA A 83 5.45 -18.27 4.32
C ALA A 83 5.79 -19.73 3.97
N VAL A 84 7.08 -20.09 3.98
CA VAL A 84 7.61 -21.42 3.70
C VAL A 84 7.56 -22.37 4.91
N GLN A 85 7.83 -21.92 6.14
CA GLN A 85 7.77 -22.79 7.33
C GLN A 85 6.34 -23.14 7.75
N GLY A 86 5.38 -22.22 7.55
CA GLY A 86 3.97 -22.56 7.67
C GLY A 86 3.57 -23.68 6.69
N GLU A 87 4.23 -23.75 5.53
CA GLU A 87 4.09 -24.80 4.52
C GLU A 87 4.54 -26.17 5.05
N VAL A 88 5.73 -26.26 5.66
CA VAL A 88 6.26 -27.52 6.21
C VAL A 88 5.43 -28.03 7.39
N ASN A 89 5.01 -27.16 8.30
CA ASN A 89 4.20 -27.55 9.46
C ASN A 89 2.78 -27.98 9.06
N LEU A 90 2.17 -27.34 8.06
CA LEU A 90 0.85 -27.73 7.56
C LEU A 90 0.91 -29.04 6.76
N VAL A 91 1.97 -29.27 5.98
CA VAL A 91 2.18 -30.55 5.28
C VAL A 91 2.42 -31.69 6.28
N ALA A 92 3.23 -31.45 7.32
CA ALA A 92 3.46 -32.43 8.38
C ALA A 92 2.18 -32.74 9.18
N GLN A 93 1.35 -31.73 9.47
CA GLN A 93 0.06 -31.93 10.15
C GLN A 93 -0.97 -32.62 9.25
N ALA A 94 -1.00 -32.31 7.96
CA ALA A 94 -1.90 -32.98 7.00
C ALA A 94 -1.48 -34.44 6.75
N GLN A 95 -0.19 -34.73 6.67
CA GLN A 95 0.32 -36.09 6.55
C GLN A 95 0.04 -36.91 7.82
N ALA A 96 0.17 -36.31 9.01
CA ALA A 96 -0.18 -36.96 10.27
C ALA A 96 -1.70 -37.18 10.44
N ALA A 97 -2.54 -36.33 9.83
CA ALA A 97 -4.00 -36.47 9.88
C ALA A 97 -4.56 -37.50 8.89
N VAL A 98 -3.82 -37.83 7.81
CA VAL A 98 -4.21 -38.85 6.82
C VAL A 98 -3.85 -40.27 7.28
N GLU A 99 -2.94 -40.42 8.25
CA GLU A 99 -2.50 -41.72 8.77
C GLU A 99 -3.37 -42.25 9.93
N VAL A 100 -4.38 -41.49 10.38
CA VAL A 100 -5.37 -41.97 11.36
C VAL A 100 -6.57 -42.57 10.61
N GLU A 101 -6.61 -43.90 10.61
CA GLU A 101 -7.68 -44.74 10.07
C GLU A 101 -9.06 -44.34 10.66
N PRO A 102 -10.12 -44.17 9.85
CA PRO A 102 -11.40 -43.68 10.35
C PRO A 102 -12.16 -44.79 11.10
N GLU A 103 -12.49 -44.54 12.37
CA GLU A 103 -13.49 -45.33 13.11
C GLU A 103 -14.89 -45.21 12.46
N PRO A 104 -15.72 -46.26 12.54
CA PRO A 104 -17.04 -46.28 11.89
C PRO A 104 -18.04 -45.35 12.57
N VAL A 105 -18.63 -44.45 11.80
CA VAL A 105 -19.63 -43.47 12.22
C VAL A 105 -21.00 -44.13 12.40
N ALA A 106 -21.60 -43.99 13.60
CA ALA A 106 -22.97 -44.40 13.89
C ALA A 106 -24.01 -43.42 13.29
N PRO A 107 -25.25 -43.86 12.97
CA PRO A 107 -26.21 -43.04 12.23
C PRO A 107 -26.86 -41.96 13.12
N VAL A 108 -26.83 -40.71 12.64
CA VAL A 108 -27.47 -39.56 13.29
C VAL A 108 -28.92 -39.43 12.81
N VAL A 109 -29.83 -39.37 13.78
CA VAL A 109 -31.28 -39.18 13.64
C VAL A 109 -31.58 -37.69 13.38
N THR A 110 -32.39 -37.39 12.36
CA THR A 110 -32.91 -36.05 12.05
C THR A 110 -34.08 -35.65 12.96
N PRO A 111 -34.10 -34.43 13.53
CA PRO A 111 -35.32 -33.80 14.05
C PRO A 111 -35.94 -32.79 13.05
N PRO A 112 -37.27 -32.53 13.13
CA PRO A 112 -38.02 -31.80 12.11
C PRO A 112 -38.01 -30.28 12.28
N ALA A 113 -38.24 -29.59 11.16
CA ALA A 113 -38.39 -28.14 11.04
C ALA A 113 -39.70 -27.61 11.67
N PRO A 114 -39.74 -26.33 12.09
CA PRO A 114 -40.99 -25.59 12.20
C PRO A 114 -41.16 -24.47 11.16
N ALA A 115 -42.45 -24.25 10.91
CA ALA A 115 -43.14 -23.47 9.89
C ALA A 115 -42.86 -21.96 9.81
N HIS A 116 -43.23 -21.45 8.64
CA HIS A 116 -43.42 -20.05 8.23
C HIS A 116 -44.11 -19.14 9.24
N GLN A 117 -43.74 -17.87 9.20
CA GLN A 117 -44.68 -16.74 9.21
C GLN A 117 -44.01 -15.49 8.59
N ALA A 118 -44.55 -15.02 7.46
CA ALA A 118 -44.51 -13.60 7.07
C ALA A 118 -45.56 -12.85 7.93
N PRO A 119 -45.56 -11.50 8.00
CA PRO A 119 -46.41 -10.83 7.02
C PRO A 119 -46.06 -9.34 6.65
N VAL A 120 -46.66 -8.94 5.53
CA VAL A 120 -47.14 -7.63 5.01
C VAL A 120 -46.22 -6.41 4.77
N ALA A 121 -46.40 -5.92 3.53
CA ALA A 121 -46.06 -4.65 2.94
C ALA A 121 -46.70 -3.40 3.59
N SER A 122 -46.15 -2.23 3.27
CA SER A 122 -46.90 -0.97 3.16
C SER A 122 -46.24 -0.08 2.12
N ALA A 123 -47.02 0.34 1.13
CA ALA A 123 -46.63 1.19 0.01
C ALA A 123 -47.37 2.55 0.10
N HIS A 124 -46.60 3.65 -0.02
CA HIS A 124 -46.93 4.99 -0.59
C HIS A 124 -48.18 5.75 -0.06
N PRO A 125 -48.43 7.06 -0.35
CA PRO A 125 -47.84 7.94 -1.37
C PRO A 125 -47.55 9.41 -0.95
N SER A 126 -46.85 10.14 -1.83
CA SER A 126 -46.84 11.62 -1.88
C SER A 126 -47.77 12.13 -2.99
N PRO A 127 -48.42 13.29 -2.83
CA PRO A 127 -48.66 14.21 -3.97
C PRO A 127 -48.70 15.71 -3.56
N PRO A 128 -48.97 16.69 -4.45
CA PRO A 128 -48.36 16.95 -5.77
C PRO A 128 -47.98 18.45 -5.99
N GLN A 129 -47.41 18.72 -7.17
CA GLN A 129 -46.96 20.00 -7.73
C GLN A 129 -48.04 21.10 -7.91
N LEU A 130 -47.59 22.35 -8.07
CA LEU A 130 -48.21 23.34 -8.96
C LEU A 130 -47.14 24.06 -9.81
N ALA A 131 -47.39 24.06 -11.12
CA ALA A 131 -46.60 24.66 -12.19
C ALA A 131 -47.22 25.99 -12.64
N VAL A 132 -46.45 26.83 -13.34
CA VAL A 132 -46.99 27.73 -14.37
C VAL A 132 -45.99 27.84 -15.54
N ALA A 133 -46.50 27.55 -16.74
CA ALA A 133 -45.92 27.70 -18.09
C ALA A 133 -45.78 29.21 -18.48
N ALA A 134 -45.25 29.69 -19.61
CA ALA A 134 -45.16 29.27 -21.02
C ALA A 134 -44.06 30.15 -21.70
N ALA A 135 -43.64 30.08 -22.97
CA ALA A 135 -44.17 29.52 -24.21
C ALA A 135 -43.01 29.33 -25.23
N GLN A 136 -43.15 28.33 -26.13
CA GLN A 136 -42.45 28.24 -27.43
C GLN A 136 -43.34 28.90 -28.53
N PRO A 137 -42.92 29.13 -29.81
CA PRO A 137 -42.55 28.11 -30.82
C PRO A 137 -41.33 28.57 -31.70
N VAL A 138 -40.72 27.83 -32.65
CA VAL A 138 -41.27 27.13 -33.83
C VAL A 138 -40.29 26.07 -34.35
N VAL A 139 -40.79 24.83 -34.33
CA VAL A 139 -40.75 23.72 -35.30
C VAL A 139 -39.79 23.77 -36.52
N ALA A 140 -38.96 22.72 -36.65
CA ALA A 140 -38.74 21.98 -37.89
C ALA A 140 -38.46 20.50 -37.56
N ALA A 141 -39.18 19.59 -38.22
CA ALA A 141 -39.05 18.12 -38.16
C ALA A 141 -39.28 17.56 -39.57
N PRO A 142 -39.01 16.27 -39.89
CA PRO A 142 -38.25 15.23 -39.19
C PRO A 142 -37.22 14.49 -40.09
N ALA A 143 -36.30 13.73 -39.49
CA ALA A 143 -35.68 12.56 -40.13
C ALA A 143 -35.50 11.45 -39.08
N ALA A 144 -35.62 10.21 -39.56
CA ALA A 144 -36.05 9.03 -38.82
C ALA A 144 -35.24 8.67 -37.56
N ARG A 145 -35.99 8.29 -36.52
CA ARG A 145 -35.53 7.74 -35.24
C ARG A 145 -35.22 6.25 -35.43
N HIS A 146 -33.96 5.85 -35.27
CA HIS A 146 -33.68 4.56 -34.65
C HIS A 146 -33.84 4.76 -33.15
N MET A 147 -34.79 4.04 -32.55
CA MET A 147 -34.92 3.93 -31.10
C MET A 147 -33.62 3.34 -30.56
N ALA A 148 -32.84 4.14 -29.84
CA ALA A 148 -31.81 3.61 -28.96
C ALA A 148 -32.53 2.97 -27.77
N GLU A 149 -32.44 1.64 -27.68
CA GLU A 149 -32.72 0.89 -26.45
C GLU A 149 -31.89 1.48 -25.29
N PRO A 150 -32.49 1.78 -24.12
CA PRO A 150 -31.72 2.08 -22.93
C PRO A 150 -31.28 0.77 -22.27
N GLY A 151 -30.32 0.10 -22.90
CA GLY A 151 -29.52 -0.95 -22.29
C GLY A 151 -28.12 -0.39 -22.06
N GLN A 152 -27.93 0.43 -21.02
CA GLN A 152 -26.57 0.68 -20.54
C GLN A 152 -26.02 -0.65 -20.04
N PRO A 153 -24.91 -1.18 -20.59
CA PRO A 153 -24.19 -2.21 -19.87
C PRO A 153 -23.72 -1.55 -18.57
N VAL A 154 -24.17 -2.07 -17.44
CA VAL A 154 -23.47 -1.86 -16.17
C VAL A 154 -22.07 -2.41 -16.43
N THR A 155 -21.12 -1.54 -16.78
CA THR A 155 -19.73 -1.92 -16.94
C THR A 155 -19.30 -2.49 -15.60
N ALA A 156 -19.20 -3.81 -15.53
CA ALA A 156 -18.58 -4.48 -14.39
C ALA A 156 -17.26 -3.78 -14.09
N PRO A 157 -16.90 -3.57 -12.82
CA PRO A 157 -15.65 -2.92 -12.47
C PRO A 157 -14.51 -3.63 -13.23
N LEU A 158 -13.64 -2.84 -13.87
CA LEU A 158 -12.46 -3.36 -14.55
C LEU A 158 -11.72 -4.24 -13.53
N MET A 159 -11.72 -5.56 -13.74
CA MET A 159 -11.02 -6.52 -12.89
C MET A 159 -9.72 -6.92 -13.57
N ALA A 160 -8.63 -6.94 -12.80
CA ALA A 160 -7.39 -7.54 -13.30
C ALA A 160 -7.59 -9.04 -13.41
N SER A 161 -6.95 -9.72 -14.36
CA SER A 161 -7.06 -11.17 -14.53
C SER A 161 -5.72 -11.86 -14.36
N LEU A 162 -5.67 -12.92 -13.56
CA LEU A 162 -4.51 -13.79 -13.41
C LEU A 162 -4.85 -15.23 -13.79
N GLY A 163 -4.14 -15.76 -14.78
CA GLY A 163 -4.19 -17.15 -15.19
C GLY A 163 -3.22 -18.04 -14.40
N SER A 164 -3.23 -19.33 -14.75
CA SER A 164 -2.32 -20.31 -14.17
C SER A 164 -0.87 -20.01 -14.55
N GLY A 165 0.02 -19.95 -13.55
CA GLY A 165 1.44 -19.64 -13.74
C GLY A 165 1.76 -18.15 -13.72
N ASP A 166 0.76 -17.27 -13.69
CA ASP A 166 0.97 -15.84 -13.58
C ASP A 166 1.47 -15.44 -12.18
N GLU A 167 2.25 -14.37 -12.12
CA GLU A 167 2.85 -13.84 -10.90
C GLU A 167 2.49 -12.37 -10.67
N VAL A 168 2.56 -11.95 -9.40
CA VAL A 168 2.26 -10.58 -8.96
C VAL A 168 3.52 -9.86 -8.47
N PHE A 169 3.71 -8.63 -8.91
CA PHE A 169 4.82 -7.77 -8.50
C PHE A 169 4.35 -6.65 -7.56
N PHE A 170 4.93 -6.57 -6.36
CA PHE A 170 4.65 -5.51 -5.40
C PHE A 170 5.72 -4.41 -5.41
N VAL A 171 5.25 -3.18 -5.64
CA VAL A 171 6.05 -1.97 -5.79
C VAL A 171 5.57 -0.92 -4.79
N GLY A 172 6.51 -0.22 -4.15
CA GLY A 172 6.19 0.94 -3.35
C GLY A 172 6.95 1.02 -2.03
N ASP A 173 6.47 1.90 -1.16
CA ASP A 173 7.23 2.34 0.00
C ASP A 173 6.89 1.57 1.29
N SER A 174 7.00 2.22 2.45
CA SER A 174 6.62 1.62 3.74
C SER A 174 5.14 1.25 3.82
N LEU A 175 4.27 1.90 3.04
CA LEU A 175 2.86 1.52 2.94
C LEU A 175 2.72 0.14 2.28
N MET A 176 3.38 -0.07 1.13
CA MET A 176 3.38 -1.38 0.46
C MET A 176 4.06 -2.45 1.32
N GLN A 177 5.18 -2.14 1.99
CA GLN A 177 5.86 -3.11 2.85
C GLN A 177 4.95 -3.68 3.96
N GLY A 178 4.00 -2.89 4.46
CA GLY A 178 3.01 -3.37 5.42
C GLY A 178 1.95 -4.28 4.80
N VAL A 179 1.53 -4.01 3.56
CA VAL A 179 0.38 -4.69 2.91
C VAL A 179 0.81 -5.92 2.09
N ALA A 180 1.92 -5.84 1.37
CA ALA A 180 2.43 -6.88 0.47
C ALA A 180 2.52 -8.27 1.11
N PRO A 181 2.99 -8.45 2.36
CA PRO A 181 3.04 -9.77 2.98
C PRO A 181 1.66 -10.44 3.12
N HIS A 182 0.60 -9.67 3.41
CA HIS A 182 -0.76 -10.20 3.52
C HIS A 182 -1.33 -10.57 2.14
N MET A 183 -1.03 -9.76 1.12
CA MET A 183 -1.42 -10.06 -0.26
C MET A 183 -0.71 -11.32 -0.76
N ALA A 184 0.63 -11.36 -0.67
CA ALA A 184 1.46 -12.49 -1.09
C ALA A 184 1.02 -13.80 -0.42
N ASN A 185 0.77 -13.77 0.89
CA ASN A 185 0.32 -14.94 1.63
C ASN A 185 -1.05 -15.43 1.14
N THR A 186 -1.99 -14.53 0.84
CA THR A 186 -3.34 -14.89 0.37
C THR A 186 -3.30 -15.40 -1.07
N LEU A 187 -2.58 -14.71 -1.96
CA LEU A 187 -2.36 -15.12 -3.36
C LEU A 187 -1.79 -16.52 -3.47
N ARG A 188 -0.73 -16.81 -2.69
CA ARG A 188 -0.12 -18.14 -2.65
C ARG A 188 -1.09 -19.20 -2.12
N LYS A 189 -1.70 -18.96 -0.94
CA LYS A 189 -2.50 -19.99 -0.25
C LYS A 189 -3.83 -20.29 -0.91
N ARG A 190 -4.52 -19.27 -1.45
CA ARG A 190 -5.89 -19.42 -1.99
C ARG A 190 -5.93 -19.58 -3.50
N TYR A 191 -4.93 -19.05 -4.20
CA TYR A 191 -4.94 -18.97 -5.66
C TYR A 191 -3.70 -19.60 -6.32
N ASN A 192 -2.74 -20.12 -5.53
CA ASN A 192 -1.47 -20.66 -6.03
C ASN A 192 -0.69 -19.67 -6.92
N VAL A 193 -0.84 -18.38 -6.65
CA VAL A 193 -0.16 -17.30 -7.38
C VAL A 193 1.09 -16.89 -6.63
N LYS A 194 2.24 -16.89 -7.33
CA LYS A 194 3.51 -16.42 -6.76
C LYS A 194 3.57 -14.91 -6.76
N SER A 195 4.42 -14.36 -5.91
CA SER A 195 4.62 -12.92 -5.86
C SER A 195 6.09 -12.55 -5.64
N LEU A 196 6.49 -11.44 -6.23
CA LEU A 196 7.78 -10.79 -6.01
C LEU A 196 7.53 -9.47 -5.29
N ASN A 197 8.11 -9.29 -4.10
CA ASN A 197 7.97 -8.06 -3.32
C ASN A 197 9.30 -7.29 -3.28
N LEU A 198 9.36 -6.13 -3.94
CA LEU A 198 10.53 -5.25 -3.87
C LEU A 198 10.27 -3.96 -3.07
N SER A 199 9.15 -3.87 -2.36
CA SER A 199 8.81 -2.67 -1.59
C SER A 199 9.89 -2.28 -0.59
N LYS A 200 10.17 -0.99 -0.49
CA LYS A 200 11.33 -0.46 0.23
C LYS A 200 11.01 0.82 0.98
N GLN A 201 11.41 0.90 2.26
CA GLN A 201 11.17 2.09 3.08
C GLN A 201 11.84 3.33 2.51
N SER A 202 11.24 4.48 2.80
CA SER A 202 11.78 5.79 2.43
C SER A 202 12.01 5.97 0.92
N THR A 203 11.35 5.17 0.08
CA THR A 203 11.37 5.31 -1.38
C THR A 203 10.12 6.00 -1.88
N GLY A 204 10.18 6.45 -3.13
CA GLY A 204 9.10 7.15 -3.82
C GLY A 204 9.56 7.53 -5.22
N LEU A 205 8.73 8.24 -5.97
CA LEU A 205 9.06 8.66 -7.33
C LEU A 205 9.87 9.95 -7.38
N ALA A 206 9.93 10.75 -6.31
CA ALA A 206 10.52 12.09 -6.32
C ALA A 206 12.07 12.09 -6.38
N TYR A 207 12.74 11.08 -5.79
CA TYR A 207 14.20 11.04 -5.64
C TYR A 207 14.83 9.78 -6.28
N PRO A 208 14.94 9.71 -7.62
CA PRO A 208 15.46 8.52 -8.31
C PRO A 208 16.93 8.23 -8.00
N SER A 209 17.71 9.20 -7.51
CA SER A 209 19.09 8.97 -7.05
C SER A 209 19.17 8.16 -5.76
N PHE A 210 18.11 8.14 -4.95
CA PHE A 210 18.02 7.29 -3.76
C PHE A 210 17.49 5.91 -4.13
N PHE A 211 16.37 5.86 -4.84
CA PHE A 211 15.82 4.63 -5.39
C PHE A 211 15.00 4.96 -6.65
N ASN A 212 15.31 4.30 -7.77
CA ASN A 212 14.67 4.57 -9.05
C ASN A 212 13.60 3.51 -9.36
N TRP A 213 12.35 3.77 -8.95
CA TRP A 213 11.23 2.87 -9.24
C TRP A 213 11.02 2.59 -10.73
N PRO A 214 10.99 3.58 -11.64
CA PRO A 214 10.90 3.31 -13.09
C PRO A 214 11.94 2.32 -13.58
N LYS A 215 13.23 2.50 -13.22
CA LYS A 215 14.29 1.58 -13.62
C LYS A 215 14.18 0.21 -12.97
N THR A 216 13.77 0.15 -11.70
CA THR A 216 13.51 -1.12 -11.00
C THR A 216 12.39 -1.89 -11.68
N VAL A 217 11.30 -1.24 -12.07
CA VAL A 217 10.19 -1.87 -12.79
C VAL A 217 10.65 -2.40 -14.15
N GLU A 218 11.34 -1.57 -14.95
CA GLU A 218 11.92 -1.97 -16.24
C GLU A 218 12.77 -3.24 -16.13
N ASN A 219 13.75 -3.24 -15.22
CA ASN A 219 14.64 -4.38 -15.04
C ASN A 219 13.89 -5.62 -14.51
N THR A 220 12.90 -5.42 -13.64
CA THR A 220 12.15 -6.53 -13.03
C THR A 220 11.24 -7.20 -14.05
N LEU A 221 10.48 -6.44 -14.84
CA LEU A 221 9.59 -7.00 -15.85
C LEU A 221 10.35 -7.64 -17.02
N ALA A 222 11.55 -7.14 -17.35
CA ALA A 222 12.44 -7.79 -18.31
C ALA A 222 12.98 -9.14 -17.80
N GLY A 223 13.30 -9.26 -16.51
CA GLY A 223 13.85 -10.48 -15.92
C GLY A 223 12.82 -11.54 -15.52
N ASN A 224 11.54 -11.18 -15.44
CA ASN A 224 10.49 -12.04 -14.87
C ASN A 224 9.25 -12.06 -15.80
N PRO A 225 9.29 -12.87 -16.88
CA PRO A 225 8.24 -12.88 -17.89
C PRO A 225 6.89 -13.43 -17.43
N ASN A 226 6.81 -14.05 -16.25
CA ASN A 226 5.53 -14.57 -15.72
C ASN A 226 4.74 -13.52 -14.93
N ILE A 227 5.32 -12.35 -14.64
CA ILE A 227 4.58 -11.27 -13.98
C ILE A 227 3.48 -10.80 -14.95
N ARG A 228 2.22 -10.84 -14.50
CA ARG A 228 1.06 -10.35 -15.27
C ARG A 228 0.24 -9.29 -14.54
N LEU A 229 0.55 -9.06 -13.27
CA LEU A 229 -0.02 -7.98 -12.48
C LEU A 229 1.07 -7.31 -11.64
N MET A 230 1.08 -5.98 -11.65
CA MET A 230 1.85 -5.15 -10.74
C MET A 230 0.90 -4.38 -9.83
N VAL A 231 1.16 -4.40 -8.53
CA VAL A 231 0.43 -3.61 -7.55
C VAL A 231 1.37 -2.55 -6.98
N ILE A 232 0.96 -1.29 -7.04
CA ILE A 232 1.76 -0.13 -6.63
C ILE A 232 1.09 0.53 -5.42
N PHE A 233 1.84 0.77 -4.35
CA PHE A 233 1.34 1.51 -3.19
C PHE A 233 2.45 2.35 -2.53
N LEU A 234 2.41 3.65 -2.79
CA LEU A 234 3.41 4.62 -2.34
C LEU A 234 2.81 6.03 -2.23
N GLY A 235 3.54 6.94 -1.60
CA GLY A 235 3.20 8.37 -1.61
C GLY A 235 3.84 9.21 -0.53
N PRO A 236 3.85 8.80 0.76
CA PRO A 236 4.30 9.65 1.87
C PRO A 236 5.70 10.27 1.73
N ASN A 237 6.57 9.69 0.90
CA ASN A 237 7.96 10.13 0.69
C ASN A 237 8.15 11.07 -0.52
N ASP A 238 7.09 11.43 -1.24
CA ASP A 238 7.14 12.21 -2.48
C ASP A 238 6.74 13.70 -2.40
N PRO A 239 6.09 14.23 -1.34
CA PRO A 239 5.79 15.66 -1.17
C PRO A 239 6.99 16.58 -0.92
N TRP A 240 8.04 16.44 -1.73
CA TRP A 240 9.29 17.18 -1.65
C TRP A 240 9.61 17.86 -2.97
N ASP A 241 10.45 18.89 -2.90
CA ASP A 241 11.00 19.51 -4.10
C ASP A 241 11.88 18.47 -4.82
N MET A 242 11.81 18.39 -6.15
CA MET A 242 12.49 17.34 -6.92
C MET A 242 13.81 17.82 -7.49
N PRO A 243 14.88 17.02 -7.42
CA PRO A 243 16.10 17.30 -8.15
C PRO A 243 15.90 17.10 -9.66
N VAL A 244 16.52 17.95 -10.47
CA VAL A 244 16.51 17.84 -11.94
C VAL A 244 17.84 17.25 -12.44
N VAL A 245 18.88 18.09 -12.44
CA VAL A 245 20.27 17.73 -12.75
C VAL A 245 21.19 18.59 -11.87
N LYS A 246 22.42 18.14 -11.67
CA LYS A 246 23.40 18.85 -10.83
C LYS A 246 23.55 20.30 -11.30
N GLY A 247 23.37 21.25 -10.39
CA GLY A 247 23.51 22.69 -10.66
C GLY A 247 22.24 23.40 -11.15
N LYS A 248 21.12 22.70 -11.36
CA LYS A 248 19.82 23.34 -11.60
C LYS A 248 19.01 23.46 -10.31
N PRO A 249 18.13 24.49 -10.19
CA PRO A 249 17.23 24.60 -9.05
C PRO A 249 16.31 23.37 -8.98
N PHE A 250 15.92 23.02 -7.76
CA PHE A 250 14.94 21.96 -7.53
C PHE A 250 13.58 22.43 -8.06
N LEU A 251 12.81 21.49 -8.61
CA LEU A 251 11.42 21.75 -8.97
C LEU A 251 10.62 21.80 -7.68
N ARG A 252 9.92 22.91 -7.46
CA ARG A 252 9.13 23.09 -6.25
C ARG A 252 7.88 22.19 -6.31
N PHE A 253 7.59 21.47 -5.22
CA PHE A 253 6.41 20.62 -5.10
C PHE A 253 5.13 21.37 -5.55
N LYS A 254 4.30 20.72 -6.38
CA LYS A 254 3.07 21.25 -7.00
C LYS A 254 3.24 22.38 -8.02
N THR A 255 4.46 22.72 -8.44
CA THR A 255 4.62 23.59 -9.62
C THR A 255 4.35 22.80 -10.91
N PRO A 256 3.96 23.47 -12.01
CA PRO A 256 3.70 22.78 -13.27
C PRO A 256 4.85 21.87 -13.73
N ASP A 257 6.09 22.34 -13.65
CA ASP A 257 7.27 21.56 -14.03
C ASP A 257 7.50 20.34 -13.13
N TRP A 258 7.24 20.49 -11.83
CA TRP A 258 7.28 19.38 -10.87
C TRP A 258 6.22 18.33 -11.23
N GLU A 259 4.98 18.78 -11.48
CA GLU A 259 3.87 17.91 -11.83
C GLU A 259 4.15 17.15 -13.12
N GLN A 260 4.58 17.84 -14.16
CA GLN A 260 4.95 17.24 -15.44
C GLN A 260 6.03 16.18 -15.26
N THR A 261 7.10 16.50 -14.53
CA THR A 261 8.20 15.56 -14.27
C THR A 261 7.74 14.34 -13.47
N TYR A 262 6.83 14.55 -12.51
CA TYR A 262 6.31 13.48 -11.67
C TYR A 262 5.39 12.54 -12.48
N ARG A 263 4.51 13.11 -13.31
CA ARG A 263 3.65 12.37 -14.24
C ARG A 263 4.47 11.54 -15.22
N GLN A 264 5.54 12.10 -15.80
CA GLN A 264 6.46 11.34 -16.66
C GLN A 264 7.08 10.11 -15.99
N ARG A 265 7.31 10.15 -14.66
CA ARG A 265 7.80 8.99 -13.91
C ARG A 265 6.71 7.94 -13.69
N ILE A 266 5.46 8.35 -13.53
CA ILE A 266 4.31 7.46 -13.52
C ILE A 266 4.13 6.82 -14.90
N ASP A 267 4.13 7.65 -15.96
CA ASP A 267 4.00 7.23 -17.36
C ASP A 267 5.06 6.18 -17.70
N SER A 268 6.34 6.42 -17.36
CA SER A 268 7.42 5.46 -17.61
C SER A 268 7.17 4.08 -16.97
N ILE A 269 6.53 4.03 -15.80
CA ILE A 269 6.16 2.76 -15.15
C ILE A 269 5.01 2.09 -15.91
N LEU A 270 4.00 2.85 -16.31
CA LEU A 270 2.81 2.35 -17.01
C LEU A 270 3.13 1.91 -18.45
N ASP A 271 3.95 2.67 -19.17
CA ASP A 271 4.50 2.31 -20.49
C ASP A 271 5.24 0.99 -20.43
N THR A 272 6.09 0.80 -19.42
CA THR A 272 6.82 -0.46 -19.21
C THR A 272 5.84 -1.61 -18.94
N ALA A 273 4.84 -1.38 -18.07
CA ALA A 273 3.84 -2.40 -17.78
C ALA A 273 3.06 -2.80 -19.05
N GLN A 274 2.62 -1.82 -19.85
CA GLN A 274 1.91 -2.05 -21.12
C GLN A 274 2.79 -2.82 -22.11
N ALA A 275 4.06 -2.42 -22.27
CA ALA A 275 5.01 -3.09 -23.18
C ALA A 275 5.24 -4.58 -22.81
N HIS A 276 5.11 -4.93 -21.53
CA HIS A 276 5.25 -6.30 -21.04
C HIS A 276 3.90 -7.05 -20.90
N ASN A 277 2.78 -6.42 -21.27
CA ASN A 277 1.42 -6.93 -21.05
C ASN A 277 1.16 -7.27 -19.57
N VAL A 278 1.50 -6.32 -18.69
CA VAL A 278 1.30 -6.38 -17.24
C VAL A 278 0.19 -5.41 -16.86
N GLN A 279 -0.84 -5.91 -16.18
CA GLN A 279 -1.91 -5.09 -15.61
C GLN A 279 -1.39 -4.36 -14.36
N VAL A 280 -1.98 -3.21 -14.04
CA VAL A 280 -1.57 -2.37 -12.90
C VAL A 280 -2.75 -2.07 -12.00
N ILE A 281 -2.62 -2.40 -10.71
CA ILE A 281 -3.46 -1.87 -9.64
C ILE A 281 -2.65 -0.84 -8.85
N TRP A 282 -3.02 0.43 -8.95
CA TRP A 282 -2.42 1.50 -8.16
C TRP A 282 -3.32 1.84 -6.97
N VAL A 283 -2.78 1.67 -5.76
CA VAL A 283 -3.45 2.01 -4.51
C VAL A 283 -3.13 3.46 -4.15
N GLY A 284 -4.13 4.33 -4.15
CA GLY A 284 -4.00 5.71 -3.72
C GLY A 284 -3.72 5.81 -2.20
N PRO A 285 -2.72 6.59 -1.76
CA PRO A 285 -2.43 6.77 -0.33
C PRO A 285 -3.62 7.41 0.39
N PRO A 286 -3.94 6.96 1.62
CA PRO A 286 -5.04 7.54 2.36
C PRO A 286 -4.67 8.89 2.98
N ASN A 287 -5.66 9.55 3.58
CA ASN A 287 -5.46 10.72 4.41
C ASN A 287 -4.53 10.39 5.59
N MET A 288 -3.81 11.41 6.04
CA MET A 288 -2.79 11.33 7.08
C MET A 288 -3.17 12.24 8.24
N GLU A 289 -2.71 11.93 9.45
CA GLU A 289 -3.03 12.74 10.65
C GLU A 289 -2.60 14.20 10.48
N LYS A 290 -1.41 14.43 9.90
CA LYS A 290 -0.90 15.78 9.66
C LYS A 290 -1.55 16.36 8.41
N ALA A 291 -2.35 17.41 8.57
CA ALA A 291 -3.09 18.09 7.49
C ALA A 291 -2.24 18.43 6.26
N LYS A 292 -1.01 18.95 6.47
CA LYS A 292 -0.08 19.27 5.36
C LYS A 292 0.27 18.03 4.52
N LEU A 293 0.56 16.91 5.19
CA LEU A 293 0.88 15.65 4.51
C LEU A 293 -0.38 15.07 3.86
N SER A 294 -1.53 15.13 4.54
CA SER A 294 -2.82 14.69 4.00
C SER A 294 -3.18 15.42 2.70
N THR A 295 -3.04 16.75 2.68
CA THR A 295 -3.26 17.57 1.48
C THR A 295 -2.32 17.17 0.35
N ALA A 296 -1.08 16.82 0.67
CA ALA A 296 -0.13 16.34 -0.32
C ALA A 296 -0.49 14.93 -0.83
N MET A 297 -0.99 14.02 0.02
CA MET A 297 -1.48 12.71 -0.41
C MET A 297 -2.69 12.82 -1.33
N ALA A 298 -3.64 13.71 -1.02
CA ALA A 298 -4.78 13.99 -1.90
C ALA A 298 -4.29 14.45 -3.28
N TYR A 299 -3.37 15.42 -3.33
CA TYR A 299 -2.79 15.89 -4.58
C TYR A 299 -2.09 14.76 -5.37
N LEU A 300 -1.23 13.97 -4.73
CA LEU A 300 -0.56 12.83 -5.39
C LEU A 300 -1.57 11.77 -5.88
N SER A 301 -2.60 11.49 -5.08
CA SER A 301 -3.66 10.55 -5.41
C SER A 301 -4.44 10.99 -6.66
N ASP A 302 -4.69 12.29 -6.84
CA ASP A 302 -5.32 12.83 -8.05
C ASP A 302 -4.44 12.64 -9.28
N LEU A 303 -3.12 12.84 -9.16
CA LEU A 303 -2.17 12.53 -10.23
C LEU A 303 -2.28 11.03 -10.58
N TYR A 304 -2.06 10.13 -9.61
CA TYR A 304 -2.12 8.69 -9.83
C TYR A 304 -3.41 8.26 -10.53
N LYS A 305 -4.56 8.68 -9.99
CA LYS A 305 -5.85 8.35 -10.57
C LYS A 305 -5.96 8.79 -12.03
N SER A 306 -5.60 10.04 -12.33
CA SER A 306 -5.69 10.56 -13.70
C SER A 306 -4.77 9.86 -14.69
N GLN A 307 -3.53 9.50 -14.31
CA GLN A 307 -2.66 8.68 -15.16
C GLN A 307 -3.25 7.28 -15.36
N ILE A 308 -3.66 6.63 -14.28
CA ILE A 308 -4.16 5.25 -14.33
C ILE A 308 -5.41 5.13 -15.21
N GLU A 309 -6.31 6.12 -15.16
CA GLU A 309 -7.47 6.19 -16.04
C GLU A 309 -7.09 6.35 -17.52
N GLN A 310 -6.06 7.14 -17.84
CA GLN A 310 -5.56 7.32 -19.21
C GLN A 310 -4.96 6.04 -19.79
N TYR A 311 -4.31 5.21 -18.97
CA TYR A 311 -3.75 3.93 -19.39
C TYR A 311 -4.77 2.78 -19.30
N HIS A 312 -6.02 3.07 -18.96
CA HIS A 312 -7.07 2.07 -18.75
C HIS A 312 -6.66 0.98 -17.75
N GLN A 313 -5.96 1.38 -16.69
CA GLN A 313 -5.52 0.51 -15.58
C GLN A 313 -6.42 0.71 -14.35
N HIS A 314 -6.12 0.01 -13.27
CA HIS A 314 -6.97 -0.03 -12.09
C HIS A 314 -6.48 0.90 -10.99
N PHE A 315 -7.35 1.78 -10.51
CA PHE A 315 -7.09 2.62 -9.35
C PHE A 315 -8.00 2.23 -8.19
N VAL A 316 -7.46 2.19 -6.97
CA VAL A 316 -8.26 2.00 -5.74
C VAL A 316 -7.79 2.93 -4.64
N SER A 317 -8.73 3.64 -4.01
CA SER A 317 -8.40 4.56 -2.93
C SER A 317 -8.34 3.85 -1.58
N ALA A 318 -7.23 3.97 -0.86
CA ALA A 318 -7.17 3.49 0.51
C ALA A 318 -8.13 4.23 1.46
N ASN A 319 -8.56 5.46 1.11
CA ASN A 319 -9.57 6.19 1.89
C ASN A 319 -10.90 5.41 1.92
N GLU A 320 -11.35 4.88 0.78
CA GLU A 320 -12.58 4.10 0.69
C GLU A 320 -12.53 2.85 1.57
N ILE A 321 -11.37 2.19 1.61
CA ILE A 321 -11.12 0.98 2.41
C ILE A 321 -11.20 1.31 3.90
N LEU A 322 -10.59 2.41 4.30
CA LEU A 322 -10.53 2.85 5.70
C LEU A 322 -11.81 3.56 6.15
N GLY A 323 -12.74 3.83 5.23
CA GLY A 323 -14.00 4.52 5.50
C GLY A 323 -13.85 6.03 5.69
N TYR A 324 -12.76 6.61 5.20
CA TYR A 324 -12.53 8.05 5.27
C TYR A 324 -13.36 8.78 4.21
N ARG A 325 -13.83 9.98 4.56
CA ARG A 325 -14.54 10.88 3.65
C ARG A 325 -13.79 12.19 3.56
N ASN A 326 -13.75 12.79 2.38
CA ASN A 326 -13.08 14.08 2.15
C ASN A 326 -11.64 14.07 2.68
N ASP A 327 -11.29 15.01 3.54
CA ASP A 327 -10.00 15.19 4.19
C ASP A 327 -9.90 14.57 5.59
N GLU A 328 -10.92 13.80 6.02
CA GLU A 328 -10.96 13.19 7.35
C GLU A 328 -9.85 12.15 7.55
N PHE A 329 -9.24 12.17 8.73
CA PHE A 329 -8.38 11.11 9.23
C PHE A 329 -8.96 10.53 10.51
N SER A 330 -8.93 9.19 10.63
CA SER A 330 -9.32 8.49 11.85
C SER A 330 -8.41 7.30 12.12
N TYR A 331 -8.02 7.09 13.38
CA TYR A 331 -7.31 5.89 13.80
C TYR A 331 -8.14 4.60 13.68
N TYR A 332 -9.47 4.75 13.57
CA TYR A 332 -10.44 3.67 13.58
C TYR A 332 -11.31 3.70 12.34
N ARG A 333 -11.62 2.51 11.82
CA ARG A 333 -12.67 2.29 10.83
C ARG A 333 -13.92 1.79 11.56
N THR A 334 -15.06 2.35 11.22
CA THR A 334 -16.36 1.83 11.66
C THR A 334 -16.83 0.75 10.67
N THR A 335 -17.12 -0.45 11.18
CA THR A 335 -17.64 -1.56 10.38
C THR A 335 -19.15 -1.41 10.15
N ALA A 336 -19.73 -2.25 9.27
CA ALA A 336 -21.15 -2.17 8.91
C ALA A 336 -22.09 -2.42 10.11
N ASP A 337 -21.65 -3.22 11.08
CA ASP A 337 -22.31 -3.50 12.36
C ASP A 337 -22.02 -2.43 13.44
N GLY A 338 -21.33 -1.34 13.08
CA GLY A 338 -21.08 -0.19 13.96
C GLY A 338 -19.87 -0.33 14.90
N GLN A 339 -19.11 -1.43 14.83
CA GLN A 339 -17.91 -1.59 15.65
C GLN A 339 -16.76 -0.72 15.16
N LYS A 340 -16.00 -0.14 16.10
CA LYS A 340 -14.77 0.62 15.79
C LYS A 340 -13.56 -0.29 15.86
N VAL A 341 -12.88 -0.44 14.74
CA VAL A 341 -11.67 -1.26 14.60
C VAL A 341 -10.47 -0.36 14.32
N LYS A 342 -9.40 -0.48 15.11
CA LYS A 342 -8.19 0.34 14.92
C LYS A 342 -7.45 -0.11 13.65
N THR A 343 -7.30 0.79 12.69
CA THR A 343 -6.67 0.53 11.38
C THR A 343 -5.37 1.31 11.17
N ARG A 344 -5.10 2.34 11.97
CA ARG A 344 -3.85 3.13 11.94
C ARG A 344 -3.03 2.94 13.22
N VAL A 345 -1.71 2.99 13.09
CA VAL A 345 -0.81 3.11 14.25
C VAL A 345 -0.64 4.58 14.64
N ASP A 346 -0.03 4.82 15.79
CA ASP A 346 -0.02 6.13 16.46
C ASP A 346 0.86 7.19 15.78
N ASP A 347 1.57 6.84 14.69
CA ASP A 347 2.36 7.80 13.91
C ASP A 347 1.53 8.58 12.87
N GLY A 348 0.25 8.24 12.73
CA GLY A 348 -0.67 8.93 11.82
C GLY A 348 -0.40 8.65 10.33
N ILE A 349 0.49 7.71 9.99
CA ILE A 349 0.92 7.36 8.62
C ILE A 349 0.69 5.88 8.31
N HIS A 350 1.12 4.97 9.20
CA HIS A 350 1.10 3.53 8.92
C HIS A 350 -0.16 2.84 9.45
N PHE A 351 -0.29 1.56 9.09
CA PHE A 351 -1.45 0.72 9.38
C PHE A 351 -1.17 -0.30 10.47
N THR A 352 -2.19 -0.60 11.28
CA THR A 352 -2.18 -1.81 12.12
C THR A 352 -2.21 -3.06 11.22
N PRO A 353 -1.87 -4.27 11.73
CA PRO A 353 -2.06 -5.50 10.97
C PRO A 353 -3.48 -5.66 10.41
N THR A 354 -4.49 -5.21 11.14
CA THR A 354 -5.88 -5.21 10.67
C THR A 354 -6.09 -4.27 9.49
N GLY A 355 -5.57 -3.04 9.55
CA GLY A 355 -5.61 -2.10 8.42
C GLY A 355 -4.90 -2.64 7.18
N GLN A 356 -3.73 -3.27 7.36
CA GLN A 356 -2.96 -3.88 6.28
C GLN A 356 -3.76 -5.00 5.58
N LYS A 357 -4.41 -5.88 6.36
CA LYS A 357 -5.26 -6.95 5.83
C LYS A 357 -6.46 -6.42 5.05
N LEU A 358 -7.15 -5.40 5.57
CA LEU A 358 -8.29 -4.79 4.86
C LEU A 358 -7.88 -4.23 3.49
N ILE A 359 -6.72 -3.58 3.41
CA ILE A 359 -6.20 -3.07 2.13
C ILE A 359 -5.84 -4.24 1.20
N ALA A 360 -5.14 -5.25 1.70
CA ALA A 360 -4.78 -6.43 0.93
C ALA A 360 -6.01 -7.15 0.37
N GLU A 361 -7.04 -7.37 1.19
CA GLU A 361 -8.29 -8.02 0.80
C GLU A 361 -9.03 -7.22 -0.27
N ARG A 362 -9.08 -5.89 -0.16
CA ARG A 362 -9.70 -5.04 -1.18
C ARG A 362 -8.96 -5.12 -2.52
N VAL A 363 -7.63 -5.11 -2.51
CA VAL A 363 -6.84 -5.22 -3.73
C VAL A 363 -7.06 -6.59 -4.38
N ILE A 364 -7.03 -7.67 -3.60
CA ILE A 364 -7.28 -9.03 -4.12
C ILE A 364 -8.68 -9.15 -4.70
N SER A 365 -9.70 -8.49 -4.11
CA SER A 365 -11.07 -8.54 -4.65
C SER A 365 -11.23 -7.86 -6.02
N MET A 366 -10.20 -7.15 -6.51
CA MET A 366 -10.15 -6.59 -7.85
C MET A 366 -9.53 -7.54 -8.87
N ILE A 367 -9.15 -8.75 -8.46
CA ILE A 367 -8.48 -9.74 -9.30
C ILE A 367 -9.44 -10.90 -9.57
N ASN A 368 -9.61 -11.21 -10.84
CA ASN A 368 -10.29 -12.39 -11.33
C ASN A 368 -9.27 -13.50 -11.52
N PHE A 369 -9.65 -14.73 -11.19
CA PHE A 369 -8.82 -15.93 -11.31
C PHE A 369 -9.55 -16.96 -12.19
N PRO A 370 -9.58 -16.79 -13.51
CA PRO A 370 -10.44 -17.57 -14.42
C PRO A 370 -10.12 -19.07 -14.44
N SER A 371 -8.89 -19.46 -14.10
CA SER A 371 -8.43 -20.85 -14.10
C SER A 371 -8.97 -21.70 -12.95
N GLN A 372 -9.83 -21.17 -12.09
CA GLN A 372 -10.60 -21.97 -11.13
C GLN A 372 -11.94 -22.43 -11.75
N GLN A 373 -11.87 -23.26 -12.80
CA GLN A 373 -12.98 -24.15 -13.13
C GLN A 373 -12.98 -25.32 -12.13
N LEU A 374 -14.00 -25.33 -11.27
CA LEU A 374 -14.63 -26.50 -10.61
C LEU A 374 -13.70 -27.57 -10.01
N THR A 375 -13.51 -27.51 -8.69
CA THR A 375 -13.62 -28.73 -7.88
C THR A 375 -14.79 -28.54 -6.93
N GLU A 376 -15.98 -28.92 -7.39
CA GLU A 376 -16.99 -29.47 -6.49
C GLU A 376 -16.44 -30.81 -5.99
N HIS A 377 -16.21 -30.91 -4.68
CA HIS A 377 -16.22 -32.15 -3.94
C HIS A 377 -16.91 -31.91 -2.60
#